data_AF-A0A833NYZ2-F1
#
_entry.id   AF-A0A833NYZ2-F1
#
_cell.length_a   1.000
_cell.length_b   1.000
_cell.length_c   1.000
_cell.angle_alpha   90.00
_cell.angle_beta   90.00
_cell.angle_gamma   90.00
#
_symmetry.space_group_name_H-M   'P 1'
#
loop_
_entity.id
_entity.type
_entity.pdbx_description
1 polymer ?
#
loop_
_entity_poly.entity_id
_entity_poly.type
_entity_poly.pdbx_seq_one_letter_code
_entity_poly.pdbx_strand_id
1 'polypeptide(L)'
;MTHKMSPLKFSKTACLFFVFILLLSPIALAKDYDGLFFMGLNLQKDVFNDVKVRRAINYAIDRKYIATKIMSEEVVPSGIIPPQMVGYNPSFESYKYNPTLAKKGIKEKMELILLHTDGVKTIAIAEKIKKDLSNVGVKVKLKQVNYSDQDKWEAELKSGRHHLFLMGYKSGFISASNEALSKPNPIELIRALFGLNGEANFTFFYDRRVENLLNQLSETNESMKSLREAKLNEINKIIQDESPTVNLFYIPKL
;
A
#
# COMPACT_ATOMS: atom_id res chain seq x y z
N MET A 1 75.44 -37.65 0.87
CA MET A 1 75.14 -38.20 2.21
C MET A 1 74.59 -37.09 3.09
N THR A 2 73.30 -37.20 3.41
CA THR A 2 72.57 -36.62 4.56
C THR A 2 72.73 -35.13 4.89
N HIS A 3 71.91 -34.27 4.27
CA HIS A 3 71.54 -32.99 4.86
C HIS A 3 70.49 -33.22 5.96
N LYS A 4 70.88 -33.00 7.22
CA LYS A 4 69.98 -32.89 8.37
C LYS A 4 69.20 -31.58 8.28
N MET A 5 67.89 -31.65 8.09
CA MET A 5 66.99 -30.52 8.35
C MET A 5 66.79 -30.35 9.86
N SER A 6 67.10 -29.16 10.36
CA SER A 6 66.80 -28.71 11.72
C SER A 6 65.30 -28.45 11.91
N PRO A 7 64.72 -28.74 13.09
CA PRO A 7 63.29 -28.50 13.33
C PRO A 7 62.99 -27.01 13.48
N LEU A 8 61.95 -26.53 12.78
CA LEU A 8 61.39 -25.19 12.93
C LEU A 8 60.88 -25.03 14.38
N LYS A 9 61.41 -24.03 15.09
CA LYS A 9 60.89 -23.58 16.39
C LYS A 9 59.59 -22.81 16.16
N PHE A 10 58.47 -23.33 16.66
CA PHE A 10 57.21 -22.57 16.74
C PHE A 10 57.32 -21.52 17.86
N SER A 11 57.25 -20.25 17.48
CA SER A 11 57.12 -19.12 18.41
C SER A 11 55.71 -19.08 18.99
N LYS A 12 55.61 -19.05 20.32
CA LYS A 12 54.39 -18.80 21.08
C LYS A 12 53.96 -17.35 20.87
N THR A 13 53.12 -17.10 19.86
CA THR A 13 52.31 -15.89 19.83
C THR A 13 50.86 -16.33 19.75
N ALA A 14 50.23 -16.34 20.91
CA ALA A 14 48.79 -16.47 21.04
C ALA A 14 48.15 -15.30 20.28
N CYS A 15 47.37 -15.61 19.26
CA CYS A 15 46.33 -14.72 18.81
C CYS A 15 45.13 -15.60 18.48
N LEU A 16 44.07 -15.40 19.27
CA LEU A 16 42.79 -16.06 19.14
C LEU A 16 42.38 -16.12 17.66
N PHE A 17 42.28 -17.33 17.11
CA PHE A 17 41.40 -17.57 15.99
C PHE A 17 39.97 -17.48 16.53
N PHE A 18 39.48 -16.25 16.68
CA PHE A 18 38.05 -16.00 16.68
C PHE A 18 37.56 -16.46 15.32
N VAL A 19 36.89 -17.61 15.31
CA VAL A 19 36.07 -18.06 14.19
C VAL A 19 34.96 -17.02 14.05
N PHE A 20 35.25 -15.96 13.28
CA PHE A 20 34.24 -15.04 12.78
C PHE A 20 33.53 -15.82 11.68
N ILE A 21 32.59 -16.68 12.06
CA ILE A 21 31.49 -17.02 11.16
C ILE A 21 30.79 -15.68 10.94
N LEU A 22 31.20 -15.00 9.86
CA LEU A 22 30.32 -14.12 9.13
C LEU A 22 29.10 -14.97 8.82
N LEU A 23 28.10 -14.89 9.70
CA LEU A 23 26.72 -15.05 9.31
C LEU A 23 26.54 -14.00 8.22
N LEU A 24 26.83 -14.40 6.98
CA LEU A 24 26.03 -13.96 5.84
C LEU A 24 24.61 -14.37 6.21
N SER A 25 23.95 -13.55 7.03
CA SER A 25 22.52 -13.41 6.93
C SER A 25 22.29 -13.28 5.43
N PRO A 26 21.52 -14.18 4.79
CA PRO A 26 21.07 -13.87 3.44
C PRO A 26 20.43 -12.50 3.61
N ILE A 27 21.06 -11.48 3.02
CA ILE A 27 20.40 -10.21 2.79
C ILE A 27 19.25 -10.65 1.91
N ALA A 28 18.10 -10.93 2.53
CA ALA A 28 16.86 -11.06 1.81
C ALA A 28 16.81 -9.77 0.99
N LEU A 29 16.96 -9.90 -0.32
CA LEU A 29 16.96 -8.77 -1.22
C LEU A 29 15.71 -7.95 -0.85
N ALA A 30 15.90 -6.73 -0.37
CA ALA A 30 14.76 -5.91 0.03
C ALA A 30 13.86 -5.81 -1.20
N LYS A 31 12.63 -6.32 -1.11
CA LYS A 31 11.66 -6.21 -2.20
C LYS A 31 11.48 -4.72 -2.52
N ASP A 32 11.59 -4.36 -3.78
CA ASP A 32 11.20 -3.04 -4.27
C ASP A 32 9.70 -3.02 -4.53
N TYR A 33 9.06 -1.88 -4.29
CA TYR A 33 7.63 -1.71 -4.46
C TYR A 33 7.32 -0.57 -5.42
N ASP A 34 6.39 -0.79 -6.32
CA ASP A 34 6.00 0.17 -7.36
C ASP A 34 4.51 0.51 -7.33
N GLY A 35 3.74 -0.06 -6.39
CA GLY A 35 2.30 0.15 -6.35
C GLY A 35 1.66 -0.05 -4.99
N LEU A 36 0.35 0.18 -4.96
CA LEU A 36 -0.50 0.07 -3.78
C LEU A 36 -1.73 -0.77 -4.12
N PHE A 37 -2.02 -1.76 -3.26
CA PHE A 37 -3.29 -2.47 -3.29
C PHE A 37 -4.15 -2.03 -2.11
N PHE A 38 -5.39 -1.64 -2.39
CA PHE A 38 -6.26 -1.00 -1.42
C PHE A 38 -7.73 -1.37 -1.62
N MET A 39 -8.52 -1.15 -0.57
CA MET A 39 -9.97 -1.06 -0.67
C MET A 39 -10.36 0.42 -0.78
N GLY A 40 -10.91 0.83 -1.90
CA GLY A 40 -11.44 2.18 -2.08
C GLY A 40 -12.85 2.31 -1.52
N LEU A 41 -13.16 3.48 -0.96
CA LEU A 41 -14.50 3.87 -0.55
C LEU A 41 -15.04 4.86 -1.59
N ASN A 42 -16.25 4.65 -2.09
CA ASN A 42 -16.89 5.56 -3.05
C ASN A 42 -17.54 6.74 -2.31
N LEU A 43 -16.89 7.89 -2.30
CA LEU A 43 -17.33 9.07 -1.55
C LEU A 43 -18.58 9.76 -2.13
N GLN A 44 -19.14 9.29 -3.24
CA GLN A 44 -20.47 9.69 -3.69
C GLN A 44 -21.60 8.97 -2.93
N LYS A 45 -21.29 7.94 -2.14
CA LYS A 45 -22.29 7.26 -1.30
C LYS A 45 -22.44 7.98 0.04
N ASP A 46 -23.68 8.34 0.37
CA ASP A 46 -24.00 9.10 1.59
C ASP A 46 -23.46 8.48 2.88
N VAL A 47 -23.41 7.16 2.95
CA VAL A 47 -22.85 6.40 4.09
C VAL A 47 -21.40 6.75 4.41
N PHE A 48 -20.65 7.33 3.45
CA PHE A 48 -19.27 7.74 3.62
C PHE A 48 -19.10 9.26 3.74
N ASN A 49 -20.17 10.06 3.79
CA ASN A 49 -20.07 11.52 3.95
C ASN A 49 -19.37 11.90 5.27
N ASP A 50 -19.67 11.19 6.37
CA ASP A 50 -18.96 11.37 7.64
C ASP A 50 -17.59 10.66 7.61
N VAL A 51 -16.53 11.46 7.68
CA VAL A 51 -15.15 10.96 7.78
C VAL A 51 -14.95 9.99 8.94
N LYS A 52 -15.70 10.13 10.04
CA LYS A 52 -15.62 9.22 11.18
C LYS A 52 -16.02 7.79 10.81
N VAL A 53 -16.97 7.61 9.88
CA VAL A 53 -17.35 6.29 9.37
C VAL A 53 -16.20 5.69 8.56
N ARG A 54 -15.58 6.47 7.68
CA ARG A 54 -14.43 6.04 6.86
C ARG A 54 -13.23 5.63 7.71
N ARG A 55 -12.95 6.41 8.76
CA ARG A 55 -11.93 6.09 9.77
C ARG A 55 -12.27 4.83 10.56
N ALA A 56 -13.53 4.67 10.97
CA ALA A 56 -13.99 3.48 11.67
C ALA A 56 -13.84 2.21 10.82
N ILE A 57 -14.16 2.28 9.53
CA ILE A 57 -13.91 1.21 8.57
C ILE A 57 -12.42 0.87 8.47
N ASN A 58 -11.54 1.87 8.43
CA ASN A 58 -10.10 1.64 8.46
C ASN A 58 -9.63 0.86 9.71
N TYR A 59 -10.18 1.18 10.90
CA TYR A 59 -9.91 0.43 12.12
C TYR A 59 -10.51 -0.99 12.11
N ALA A 60 -11.53 -1.26 11.29
CA ALA A 60 -12.21 -2.55 11.23
C ALA A 60 -11.43 -3.62 10.46
N ILE A 61 -10.51 -3.25 9.56
CA ILE A 61 -9.85 -4.20 8.66
C ILE A 61 -8.53 -4.69 9.24
N ASP A 62 -8.34 -6.01 9.34
CA ASP A 62 -7.08 -6.61 9.76
C ASP A 62 -6.08 -6.68 8.60
N ARG A 63 -5.46 -5.53 8.33
CA ARG A 63 -4.49 -5.37 7.24
C ARG A 63 -3.24 -6.23 7.42
N LYS A 64 -2.85 -6.50 8.68
CA LYS A 64 -1.71 -7.37 9.00
C LYS A 64 -2.01 -8.81 8.60
N TYR A 65 -3.21 -9.32 8.90
CA TYR A 65 -3.63 -10.65 8.44
C TYR A 65 -3.64 -10.73 6.92
N ILE A 66 -4.22 -9.73 6.24
CA ILE A 66 -4.27 -9.71 4.77
C ILE A 66 -2.85 -9.76 4.17
N ALA A 67 -1.98 -8.84 4.57
CA ALA A 67 -0.63 -8.73 4.01
C ALA A 67 0.23 -9.97 4.32
N THR A 68 0.11 -10.54 5.52
CA THR A 68 0.98 -11.66 5.92
C THR A 68 0.41 -13.03 5.55
N LYS A 69 -0.87 -13.29 5.83
CA LYS A 69 -1.48 -14.63 5.69
C LYS A 69 -2.08 -14.89 4.32
N ILE A 70 -2.61 -13.86 3.65
CA ILE A 70 -3.20 -14.02 2.31
C ILE A 70 -2.15 -13.73 1.23
N MET A 71 -1.34 -12.68 1.42
CA MET A 71 -0.37 -12.25 0.41
C MET A 71 1.03 -12.87 0.55
N SER A 72 1.28 -13.66 1.59
CA SER A 72 2.59 -14.30 1.86
C SER A 72 3.66 -13.30 2.27
N GLU A 73 3.45 -12.66 3.42
CA GLU A 73 4.43 -11.75 4.08
C GLU A 73 4.70 -10.44 3.34
N GLU A 74 3.67 -9.83 2.76
CA GLU A 74 3.77 -8.48 2.21
C GLU A 74 3.73 -7.40 3.30
N VAL A 75 4.16 -6.18 2.93
CA VAL A 75 4.29 -5.05 3.86
C VAL A 75 2.94 -4.36 4.07
N VAL A 76 2.57 -4.15 5.34
CA VAL A 76 1.42 -3.32 5.70
C VAL A 76 1.76 -1.84 5.43
N PRO A 77 0.98 -1.11 4.62
CA PRO A 77 1.31 0.26 4.27
C PRO A 77 1.22 1.21 5.46
N SER A 78 2.27 2.01 5.66
CA SER A 78 2.23 3.19 6.53
C SER A 78 1.44 4.32 5.89
N GLY A 79 1.44 4.42 4.57
CA GLY A 79 0.75 5.47 3.82
C GLY A 79 0.40 5.02 2.41
N ILE A 80 0.24 5.99 1.50
CA ILE A 80 -0.01 5.73 0.08
C ILE A 80 1.27 5.53 -0.73
N ILE A 81 2.41 6.03 -0.24
CA ILE A 81 3.70 6.01 -0.94
C ILE A 81 4.44 4.73 -0.55
N PRO A 82 4.75 3.83 -1.50
CA PRO A 82 5.55 2.64 -1.23
C PRO A 82 6.98 2.94 -0.76
N PRO A 83 7.66 1.97 -0.13
CA PRO A 83 9.08 2.06 0.19
C PRO A 83 9.91 2.37 -1.07
N GLN A 84 11.13 2.88 -0.88
CA GLN A 84 12.06 3.28 -1.94
C GLN A 84 11.62 4.48 -2.81
N MET A 85 10.38 4.96 -2.73
CA MET A 85 9.96 6.20 -3.38
C MET A 85 10.25 7.45 -2.54
N VAL A 86 10.49 8.59 -3.20
CA VAL A 86 10.61 9.90 -2.53
C VAL A 86 9.36 10.20 -1.73
N GLY A 87 9.52 10.68 -0.50
CA GLY A 87 8.39 10.98 0.40
C GLY A 87 7.84 9.76 1.15
N TYR A 88 8.39 8.56 0.95
CA TYR A 88 8.11 7.43 1.84
C TYR A 88 8.52 7.78 3.28
N ASN A 89 7.60 7.57 4.21
CA ASN A 89 7.82 7.83 5.62
C ASN A 89 7.46 6.58 6.44
N PRO A 90 8.46 5.79 6.91
CA PRO A 90 8.20 4.59 7.69
C PRO A 90 7.68 4.90 9.11
N SER A 91 7.88 6.12 9.60
CA SER A 91 7.41 6.57 10.92
C SER A 91 5.98 7.09 10.88
N PHE A 92 5.36 7.19 9.70
CA PHE A 92 3.97 7.62 9.57
C PHE A 92 3.04 6.56 10.15
N GLU A 93 2.27 6.94 11.17
CA GLU A 93 1.35 6.01 11.84
C GLU A 93 0.01 5.90 11.09
N SER A 94 -0.29 4.69 10.60
CA SER A 94 -1.58 4.38 9.98
C SER A 94 -2.56 3.70 10.96
N TYR A 95 -3.80 3.51 10.52
CA TYR A 95 -4.90 2.90 11.29
C TYR A 95 -4.61 1.45 11.74
N LYS A 96 -4.24 1.24 13.01
CA LYS A 96 -4.03 -0.12 13.55
C LYS A 96 -5.37 -0.87 13.65
N TYR A 97 -5.40 -2.18 13.39
CA TYR A 97 -6.62 -2.98 13.54
C TYR A 97 -7.17 -2.88 14.96
N ASN A 98 -8.39 -2.35 15.09
CA ASN A 98 -9.06 -2.11 16.36
C ASN A 98 -10.60 -2.20 16.16
N PRO A 99 -11.16 -3.42 16.12
CA PRO A 99 -12.59 -3.63 15.89
C PRO A 99 -13.46 -3.01 16.99
N THR A 100 -12.95 -2.90 18.22
CA THR A 100 -13.65 -2.24 19.33
C THR A 100 -13.84 -0.75 19.06
N LEU A 101 -12.79 -0.07 18.57
CA LEU A 101 -12.87 1.34 18.18
C LEU A 101 -13.74 1.53 16.94
N ALA A 102 -13.59 0.64 15.94
CA ALA A 102 -14.42 0.65 14.74
C ALA A 102 -15.91 0.55 15.07
N LYS A 103 -16.30 -0.38 15.96
CA LYS A 103 -17.69 -0.56 16.40
C LYS A 103 -18.27 0.68 17.09
N LYS A 104 -17.45 1.52 17.74
CA LYS A 104 -17.91 2.79 18.33
C LYS A 104 -18.17 3.86 17.27
N GLY A 105 -17.43 3.82 16.17
CA GLY A 105 -17.60 4.77 15.05
C GLY A 105 -18.73 4.39 14.09
N ILE A 106 -19.08 3.11 14.01
CA ILE A 106 -20.20 2.59 13.21
C ILE A 106 -21.46 2.56 14.09
N LYS A 107 -22.27 3.62 13.99
CA LYS A 107 -23.44 3.81 14.85
C LYS A 107 -24.70 3.08 14.36
N GLU A 108 -24.78 2.82 13.06
CA GLU A 108 -25.95 2.23 12.43
C GLU A 108 -25.58 0.98 11.64
N LYS A 109 -26.52 0.04 11.54
CA LYS A 109 -26.36 -1.11 10.65
C LYS A 109 -26.40 -0.61 9.22
N MET A 110 -25.40 -0.96 8.44
CA MET A 110 -25.33 -0.64 7.01
C MET A 110 -25.05 -1.88 6.19
N GLU A 111 -25.54 -1.86 4.95
CA GLU A 111 -25.29 -2.88 3.95
C GLU A 111 -24.51 -2.26 2.79
N LEU A 112 -23.31 -2.78 2.54
CA LEU A 112 -22.39 -2.29 1.51
C LEU A 112 -22.22 -3.34 0.41
N ILE A 113 -21.81 -2.87 -0.77
CA ILE A 113 -21.42 -3.73 -1.89
C ILE A 113 -19.92 -3.56 -2.08
N LEU A 114 -19.18 -4.66 -2.04
CA LEU A 114 -17.75 -4.72 -2.32
C LEU A 114 -17.53 -5.33 -3.71
N LEU A 115 -17.10 -4.51 -4.65
CA LEU A 115 -16.68 -4.91 -5.97
C LEU A 115 -15.25 -5.48 -5.92
N HIS A 116 -15.04 -6.65 -6.52
CA HIS A 116 -13.71 -7.25 -6.63
C HIS A 116 -13.59 -8.15 -7.86
N THR A 117 -12.36 -8.50 -8.22
CA THR A 117 -12.07 -9.43 -9.31
C THR A 117 -11.98 -10.87 -8.82
N ASP A 118 -11.97 -11.82 -9.74
CA ASP A 118 -12.03 -13.27 -9.52
C ASP A 118 -10.69 -13.96 -9.26
N GLY A 119 -9.60 -13.21 -9.09
CA GLY A 119 -8.32 -13.76 -8.68
C GLY A 119 -8.40 -14.42 -7.30
N VAL A 120 -7.78 -15.60 -7.14
CA VAL A 120 -7.85 -16.42 -5.90
C VAL A 120 -7.51 -15.60 -4.64
N LYS A 121 -6.42 -14.83 -4.67
CA LYS A 121 -6.02 -13.97 -3.54
C LYS A 121 -7.01 -12.81 -3.33
N THR A 122 -7.52 -12.21 -4.40
CA THR A 122 -8.51 -11.12 -4.33
C THR A 122 -9.83 -11.59 -3.70
N ILE A 123 -10.32 -12.78 -4.06
CA ILE A 123 -11.48 -13.41 -3.44
C ILE A 123 -11.25 -13.61 -1.94
N ALA A 124 -10.08 -14.14 -1.55
CA ALA A 124 -9.74 -14.34 -0.15
C ALA A 124 -9.70 -13.02 0.64
N ILE A 125 -9.17 -11.95 0.04
CA ILE A 125 -9.19 -10.60 0.62
C ILE A 125 -10.63 -10.11 0.80
N ALA A 126 -11.48 -10.25 -0.23
CA ALA A 126 -12.86 -9.80 -0.19
C ALA A 126 -13.67 -10.51 0.91
N GLU A 127 -13.52 -11.83 1.06
CA GLU A 127 -14.16 -12.58 2.13
C GLU A 127 -13.61 -12.21 3.51
N LYS A 128 -12.31 -11.95 3.64
CA LYS A 128 -11.73 -11.45 4.91
C LYS A 128 -12.30 -10.10 5.31
N ILE A 129 -12.39 -9.16 4.37
CA ILE A 129 -12.98 -7.83 4.59
C ILE A 129 -14.45 -7.93 4.97
N LYS A 130 -15.23 -8.75 4.26
CA LYS A 130 -16.64 -9.02 4.60
C LYS A 130 -16.78 -9.57 6.02
N LYS A 131 -15.93 -10.52 6.42
CA LYS A 131 -15.91 -11.04 7.79
C LYS A 131 -15.57 -9.95 8.81
N ASP A 132 -14.55 -9.15 8.55
CA ASP A 132 -14.11 -8.08 9.46
C ASP A 132 -15.17 -7.02 9.67
N LEU A 133 -15.79 -6.56 8.58
CA LEU A 133 -16.88 -5.60 8.62
C LEU A 133 -18.13 -6.15 9.31
N SER A 134 -18.42 -7.45 9.17
CA SER A 134 -19.54 -8.08 9.87
C SER A 134 -19.39 -8.04 11.40
N ASN A 135 -18.15 -8.16 11.92
CA ASN A 135 -17.88 -8.12 13.36
C ASN A 135 -18.17 -6.75 13.99
N VAL A 136 -18.22 -5.70 13.16
CA VAL A 136 -18.50 -4.33 13.58
C VAL A 136 -19.87 -3.83 13.12
N GLY A 137 -20.75 -4.75 12.69
CA GLY A 137 -22.15 -4.45 12.37
C GLY A 137 -22.42 -4.01 10.93
N VAL A 138 -21.46 -4.17 10.03
CA VAL A 138 -21.57 -3.84 8.60
C VAL A 138 -21.76 -5.11 7.78
N LYS A 139 -22.88 -5.23 7.09
CA LYS A 139 -23.14 -6.34 6.17
C LYS A 139 -22.53 -6.01 4.81
N VAL A 140 -21.81 -6.96 4.20
CA VAL A 140 -21.19 -6.76 2.88
C VAL A 140 -21.69 -7.81 1.90
N LYS A 141 -22.21 -7.35 0.77
CA LYS A 141 -22.48 -8.18 -0.42
C LYS A 141 -21.26 -8.12 -1.35
N LEU A 142 -20.75 -9.27 -1.75
CA LEU A 142 -19.65 -9.35 -2.70
C LEU A 142 -20.18 -9.32 -4.13
N LYS A 143 -19.61 -8.45 -4.96
CA LYS A 143 -19.86 -8.38 -6.40
C LYS A 143 -18.56 -8.73 -7.11
N GLN A 144 -18.49 -9.97 -7.59
CA GLN A 144 -17.34 -10.44 -8.36
C GLN A 144 -17.50 -10.08 -9.85
N VAL A 145 -16.39 -9.72 -10.48
CA VAL A 145 -16.25 -9.64 -11.94
C VAL A 145 -15.03 -10.42 -12.41
N ASN A 146 -15.04 -10.84 -13.68
CA ASN A 146 -13.89 -11.49 -14.29
C ASN A 146 -12.79 -10.46 -14.59
N TYR A 147 -11.56 -10.69 -14.12
CA TYR A 147 -10.44 -9.80 -14.40
C TYR A 147 -10.04 -9.74 -15.88
N SER A 148 -10.23 -10.80 -16.66
CA SER A 148 -9.88 -10.78 -18.09
C SER A 148 -10.81 -9.89 -18.92
N ASP A 149 -11.96 -9.51 -18.37
CA ASP A 149 -12.92 -8.58 -18.98
C ASP A 149 -12.67 -7.16 -18.46
N GLN A 150 -11.59 -6.54 -18.97
CA GLN A 150 -11.09 -5.24 -18.51
C GLN A 150 -12.12 -4.12 -18.73
N ASP A 151 -12.82 -4.12 -19.87
CA ASP A 151 -13.86 -3.13 -20.18
C ASP A 151 -15.00 -3.17 -19.15
N LYS A 152 -15.42 -4.38 -18.77
CA LYS A 152 -16.45 -4.56 -17.73
C LYS A 152 -15.95 -4.18 -16.35
N TRP A 153 -14.71 -4.52 -16.01
CA TRP A 153 -14.10 -4.11 -14.74
C TRP A 153 -14.09 -2.58 -14.60
N GLU A 154 -13.60 -1.90 -15.63
CA GLU A 154 -13.53 -0.43 -15.67
C GLU A 154 -14.94 0.20 -15.66
N ALA A 155 -15.89 -0.35 -16.42
CA ALA A 155 -17.27 0.11 -16.42
C ALA A 155 -17.93 -0.01 -15.04
N GLU A 156 -17.70 -1.11 -14.31
CA GLU A 156 -18.23 -1.29 -12.95
C GLU A 156 -17.62 -0.29 -11.96
N LEU A 157 -16.32 -0.03 -12.04
CA LEU A 157 -15.63 0.99 -11.23
C LEU A 157 -16.19 2.40 -11.49
N LYS A 158 -16.31 2.79 -12.77
CA LYS A 158 -16.83 4.11 -13.18
C LYS A 158 -18.32 4.29 -12.87
N SER A 159 -19.08 3.20 -12.74
CA SER A 159 -20.53 3.28 -12.56
C SER A 159 -20.99 4.01 -11.29
N GLY A 160 -20.12 4.14 -10.28
CA GLY A 160 -20.47 4.75 -8.99
C GLY A 160 -21.53 3.95 -8.20
N ARG A 161 -21.90 2.75 -8.64
CA ARG A 161 -22.97 1.94 -8.03
C ARG A 161 -22.52 1.23 -6.77
N HIS A 162 -21.25 0.85 -6.70
CA HIS A 162 -20.68 0.10 -5.58
C HIS A 162 -20.23 1.03 -4.45
N HIS A 163 -20.22 0.50 -3.23
CA HIS A 163 -19.78 1.26 -2.05
C HIS A 163 -18.28 1.14 -1.88
N LEU A 164 -17.76 -0.06 -2.07
CA LEU A 164 -16.37 -0.42 -1.88
C LEU A 164 -15.86 -1.12 -3.14
N PHE A 165 -14.56 -1.02 -3.41
CA PHE A 165 -13.90 -1.80 -4.46
C PHE A 165 -12.49 -2.20 -4.04
N LEU A 166 -12.00 -3.35 -4.51
CA LEU A 166 -10.59 -3.76 -4.38
C LEU A 166 -9.82 -3.44 -5.65
N MET A 167 -8.73 -2.70 -5.54
CA MET A 167 -7.89 -2.36 -6.69
C MET A 167 -6.42 -2.31 -6.31
N GLY A 168 -5.57 -2.74 -7.24
CA GLY A 168 -4.14 -2.45 -7.25
C GLY A 168 -3.83 -1.41 -8.32
N TYR A 169 -2.94 -0.48 -8.01
CA TYR A 169 -2.42 0.47 -8.99
C TYR A 169 -0.90 0.62 -8.82
N LYS A 170 -0.17 0.60 -9.93
CA LYS A 170 1.29 0.73 -9.97
C LYS A 170 1.67 2.06 -10.61
N SER A 171 2.64 2.76 -10.02
CA SER A 171 3.25 3.95 -10.62
C SER A 171 4.10 3.55 -11.83
N GLY A 172 4.11 4.38 -12.87
CA GLY A 172 4.89 4.12 -14.09
C GLY A 172 4.16 3.31 -15.17
N PHE A 173 2.85 3.07 -15.04
CA PHE A 173 2.02 2.47 -16.08
C PHE A 173 1.64 3.51 -17.15
N ILE A 174 2.63 4.04 -17.88
CA ILE A 174 2.39 4.85 -19.09
C ILE A 174 2.67 3.97 -20.30
N SER A 175 1.59 3.56 -20.98
CA SER A 175 1.51 2.89 -22.28
C SER A 175 2.72 2.06 -22.70
N ALA A 176 2.72 0.74 -22.40
CA ALA A 176 3.29 -0.41 -23.13
C ALA A 176 4.61 -0.33 -23.94
N SER A 177 5.36 0.77 -23.96
CA SER A 177 6.49 0.97 -24.86
C SER A 177 7.82 1.14 -24.12
N ASN A 178 7.84 1.30 -22.79
CA ASN A 178 9.08 1.44 -22.01
C ASN A 178 8.94 1.04 -20.52
N GLU A 179 8.25 -0.07 -20.20
CA GLU A 179 8.09 -0.58 -18.82
C GLU A 179 9.43 -0.78 -18.06
N ALA A 180 10.53 -1.03 -18.78
CA ALA A 180 11.83 -1.31 -18.18
C ALA A 180 12.60 -0.07 -17.65
N LEU A 181 12.17 1.15 -17.96
CA LEU A 181 12.94 2.38 -17.70
C LEU A 181 12.24 3.43 -16.83
N SER A 182 10.95 3.30 -16.55
CA SER A 182 10.27 4.27 -15.70
C SER A 182 10.58 4.03 -14.23
N LYS A 183 11.28 4.98 -13.59
CA LYS A 183 11.47 4.97 -12.14
C LYS A 183 10.11 5.19 -11.47
N PRO A 184 9.72 4.37 -10.48
CA PRO A 184 8.47 4.55 -9.76
C PRO A 184 8.33 5.99 -9.24
N ASN A 185 7.24 6.67 -9.59
CA ASN A 185 7.03 8.10 -9.30
C ASN A 185 5.84 8.30 -8.35
N PRO A 186 6.08 8.76 -7.09
CA PRO A 186 5.02 8.94 -6.11
C PRO A 186 4.02 10.02 -6.52
N ILE A 187 4.43 11.04 -7.30
CA ILE A 187 3.53 12.12 -7.73
C ILE A 187 2.50 11.57 -8.73
N GLU A 188 2.94 10.76 -9.68
CA GLU A 188 2.04 10.12 -10.66
C GLU A 188 1.06 9.17 -9.98
N LEU A 189 1.56 8.34 -9.05
CA LEU A 189 0.72 7.45 -8.26
C LEU A 189 -0.40 8.21 -7.53
N ILE A 190 -0.04 9.28 -6.82
CA ILE A 190 -1.00 10.06 -6.05
C ILE A 190 -1.96 10.80 -6.99
N ARG A 191 -1.46 11.39 -8.08
CA ARG A 191 -2.28 12.13 -9.04
C ARG A 191 -3.30 11.22 -9.72
N ALA A 192 -2.90 10.01 -10.12
CA ALA A 192 -3.79 9.03 -10.72
C ALA A 192 -4.90 8.58 -9.77
N LEU A 193 -4.58 8.38 -8.48
CA LEU A 193 -5.53 7.85 -7.49
C LEU A 193 -6.39 8.92 -6.80
N PHE A 194 -5.88 10.14 -6.61
CA PHE A 194 -6.49 11.15 -5.74
C PHE A 194 -6.52 12.57 -6.32
N GLY A 195 -5.93 12.79 -7.51
CA GLY A 195 -6.02 14.07 -8.20
C GLY A 195 -7.45 14.31 -8.73
N LEU A 196 -7.79 15.58 -8.97
CA LEU A 196 -9.13 15.98 -9.46
C LEU A 196 -9.55 15.21 -10.72
N ASN A 197 -8.63 15.03 -11.66
CA ASN A 197 -8.84 14.28 -12.90
C ASN A 197 -8.03 12.98 -12.93
N GLY A 198 -7.78 12.37 -11.76
CA GLY A 198 -7.05 11.11 -11.66
C GLY A 198 -7.76 9.99 -12.39
N GLU A 199 -7.10 9.37 -13.37
CA GLU A 199 -7.65 8.29 -14.20
C GLU A 199 -8.11 7.05 -13.41
N ALA A 200 -7.54 6.85 -12.21
CA ALA A 200 -7.83 5.75 -11.31
C ALA A 200 -8.51 6.20 -10.02
N ASN A 201 -9.04 7.44 -9.97
CA ASN A 201 -9.77 7.97 -8.83
C ASN A 201 -11.23 7.48 -8.80
N PHE A 202 -11.42 6.17 -8.62
CA PHE A 202 -12.74 5.56 -8.46
C PHE A 202 -13.31 5.71 -7.04
N THR A 203 -12.56 6.35 -6.13
CA THR A 203 -13.09 6.78 -4.84
C THR A 203 -13.95 8.04 -4.98
N PHE A 204 -13.84 8.76 -6.11
CA PHE A 204 -14.44 10.08 -6.33
C PHE A 204 -14.03 11.10 -5.26
N PHE A 205 -12.85 10.88 -4.67
CA PHE A 205 -12.29 11.78 -3.66
C PHE A 205 -11.84 13.07 -4.33
N TYR A 206 -12.16 14.19 -3.70
CA TYR A 206 -11.60 15.48 -4.06
C TYR A 206 -11.27 16.26 -2.78
N ASP A 207 -10.04 16.74 -2.70
CA ASP A 207 -9.61 17.68 -1.68
C ASP A 207 -8.75 18.77 -2.32
N ARG A 208 -9.18 20.03 -2.18
CA ARG A 208 -8.50 21.17 -2.78
C ARG A 208 -7.05 21.32 -2.28
N ARG A 209 -6.76 20.93 -1.03
CA ARG A 209 -5.41 20.98 -0.46
C ARG A 209 -4.49 19.99 -1.19
N VAL A 210 -4.98 18.77 -1.42
CA VAL A 210 -4.25 17.74 -2.18
C VAL A 210 -3.97 18.22 -3.60
N GLU A 211 -4.98 18.74 -4.29
CA GLU A 211 -4.84 19.26 -5.66
C GLU A 211 -3.82 20.40 -5.73
N ASN A 212 -3.88 21.37 -4.80
CA ASN A 212 -2.91 22.46 -4.74
C ASN A 212 -1.48 21.96 -4.51
N LEU A 213 -1.28 21.00 -3.61
CA LEU A 213 0.05 20.42 -3.33
C LEU A 213 0.58 19.63 -4.53
N LEU A 214 -0.27 18.89 -5.25
CA LEU A 214 0.09 18.19 -6.48
C LEU A 214 0.52 19.17 -7.58
N ASN A 215 -0.18 20.30 -7.75
CA ASN A 215 0.18 21.31 -8.74
C ASN A 215 1.50 22.01 -8.41
N GLN A 216 1.73 22.34 -7.14
CA GLN A 216 3.03 22.84 -6.68
C GLN A 216 4.16 21.81 -6.91
N LEU A 217 3.88 20.51 -6.72
CA LEU A 217 4.86 19.44 -6.98
C LEU A 217 5.24 19.34 -8.47
N SER A 218 4.32 19.66 -9.39
CA SER A 218 4.59 19.74 -10.83
C SER A 218 5.57 20.86 -11.21
N GLU A 219 5.78 21.84 -10.33
CA GLU A 219 6.76 22.93 -10.51
C GLU A 219 8.12 22.63 -9.86
N THR A 220 8.30 21.45 -9.28
CA THR A 220 9.56 21.04 -8.61
C THR A 220 10.44 20.14 -9.49
N ASN A 221 11.71 20.02 -9.14
CA ASN A 221 12.66 19.07 -9.74
C ASN A 221 13.47 18.31 -8.68
N GLU A 222 14.37 17.41 -9.10
CA GLU A 222 15.14 16.54 -8.19
C GLU A 222 16.02 17.30 -7.18
N SER A 223 16.46 18.53 -7.50
CA SER A 223 17.26 19.36 -6.58
C SER A 223 16.44 19.86 -5.38
N MET A 224 15.12 19.91 -5.50
CA MET A 224 14.18 20.35 -4.45
C MET A 224 13.68 19.20 -3.57
N LYS A 225 14.52 18.19 -3.31
CA LYS A 225 14.15 16.95 -2.62
C LYS A 225 13.38 17.17 -1.31
N SER A 226 13.90 18.00 -0.40
CA SER A 226 13.26 18.23 0.90
C SER A 226 11.88 18.88 0.78
N LEU A 227 11.70 19.81 -0.17
CA LEU A 227 10.39 20.41 -0.43
C LEU A 227 9.40 19.38 -0.98
N ARG A 228 9.86 18.51 -1.89
CA ARG A 228 9.04 17.41 -2.44
C ARG A 228 8.61 16.45 -1.35
N GLU A 229 9.54 16.02 -0.50
CA GLU A 229 9.27 15.13 0.63
C GLU A 229 8.27 15.75 1.62
N ALA A 230 8.42 17.03 1.95
CA ALA A 230 7.49 17.74 2.84
C ALA A 230 6.06 17.76 2.27
N LYS A 231 5.90 18.13 0.99
CA LYS A 231 4.59 18.17 0.32
C LYS A 231 3.96 16.79 0.18
N LEU A 232 4.75 15.77 -0.17
CA LEU A 232 4.27 14.39 -0.28
C LEU A 232 3.81 13.83 1.07
N ASN A 233 4.54 14.13 2.15
CA ASN A 233 4.12 13.78 3.51
C ASN A 233 2.83 14.49 3.93
N GLU A 234 2.67 15.77 3.56
CA GLU A 234 1.44 16.52 3.82
C GLU A 234 0.24 15.95 3.06
N ILE A 235 0.41 15.60 1.78
CA ILE A 235 -0.62 14.90 1.00
C ILE A 235 -0.99 13.57 1.66
N ASN A 236 -0.01 12.75 2.05
CA ASN A 236 -0.25 11.48 2.72
C ASN A 236 -1.01 11.68 4.04
N LYS A 237 -0.71 12.74 4.80
CA LYS A 237 -1.47 13.12 6.00
C LYS A 237 -2.93 13.48 5.67
N ILE A 238 -3.16 14.33 4.67
CA ILE A 238 -4.52 14.72 4.28
C ILE A 238 -5.33 13.50 3.84
N ILE A 239 -4.77 12.65 2.99
CA ILE A 239 -5.46 11.44 2.51
C ILE A 239 -5.71 10.46 3.66
N GLN A 240 -4.77 10.28 4.58
CA GLN A 240 -4.99 9.48 5.79
C GLN A 240 -6.12 10.05 6.65
N ASP A 241 -6.13 11.36 6.88
CA ASP A 241 -7.13 12.04 7.70
C ASP A 241 -8.52 11.98 7.02
N GLU A 242 -8.60 12.14 5.70
CA GLU A 242 -9.84 12.03 4.94
C GLU A 242 -10.25 10.58 4.65
N SER A 243 -9.35 9.62 4.73
CA SER A 243 -9.62 8.17 4.63
C SER A 243 -10.48 7.73 3.43
N PRO A 244 -10.18 8.12 2.17
CA PRO A 244 -10.90 7.62 1.01
C PRO A 244 -10.60 6.15 0.69
N THR A 245 -9.55 5.58 1.31
CA THR A 245 -9.11 4.20 1.10
C THR A 245 -8.77 3.51 2.42
N VAL A 246 -8.73 2.17 2.38
CA VAL A 246 -8.02 1.31 3.32
C VAL A 246 -6.85 0.67 2.58
N ASN A 247 -5.63 1.11 2.87
CA ASN A 247 -4.41 0.66 2.20
C ASN A 247 -3.98 -0.71 2.74
N LEU A 248 -3.98 -1.76 1.91
CA LEU A 248 -3.87 -3.16 2.37
C LEU A 248 -2.42 -3.69 2.33
N PHE A 249 -1.73 -3.51 1.20
CA PHE A 249 -0.32 -3.88 1.01
C PHE A 249 0.30 -3.10 -0.15
N TYR A 250 1.63 -2.94 -0.12
CA TYR A 250 2.36 -2.44 -1.27
C TYR A 250 2.57 -3.56 -2.29
N ILE A 251 2.49 -3.22 -3.57
CA ILE A 251 2.66 -4.18 -4.66
C ILE A 251 4.15 -4.24 -5.02
N PRO A 252 4.78 -5.43 -4.98
CA PRO A 252 6.17 -5.56 -5.36
C PRO A 252 6.35 -5.31 -6.86
N LYS A 253 7.50 -4.72 -7.19
CA LYS A 253 7.98 -4.65 -8.57
C LYS A 253 8.25 -6.09 -9.07
N LEU A 254 7.79 -6.38 -10.29
CA LEU A 254 8.02 -7.67 -10.95
C LEU A 254 9.42 -7.73 -11.57
#